data_AF-A0A955L0S3-F1
#
_entry.id   AF-A0A955L0S3-F1
#
_cell.length_a   1.000
_cell.length_b   1.000
_cell.length_c   1.000
_cell.angle_alpha   90.00
_cell.angle_beta   90.00
_cell.angle_gamma   90.00
#
_symmetry.space_group_name_H-M   'P 1'
#
loop_
_entity.id
_entity.type
_entity.pdbx_description
1 polymer ?
#
loop_
_entity_poly.entity_id
_entity_poly.type
_entity_poly.pdbx_seq_one_letter_code
_entity_poly.pdbx_strand_id
1 'polypeptide(L)'
;SLEELHTAFGELQENLQKVTAKKYPEILVQKQLTAGEELLIGANRDGDSHVYEQNGRGFGHLLVFGKGGIYTEVYQDISTAIVPITREIAEQMISESKVGKIIAGSRGKSPLAKDKLIDTLLAVQRLVTSYPQIISLDLNPVILTEKECVVVDIKLLLAQ
;
A
#
# COMPACT_ATOMS: atom_id res chain seq x y z
N SER A 1 11.88 -22.54 6.17
CA SER A 1 12.84 -22.80 7.27
C SER A 1 14.04 -21.86 7.14
N LEU A 2 14.94 -21.80 8.13
CA LEU A 2 16.18 -21.02 7.99
C LEU A 2 17.08 -21.58 6.87
N GLU A 3 17.06 -22.90 6.70
CA GLU A 3 17.78 -23.58 5.62
C GLU A 3 17.24 -23.19 4.24
N GLU A 4 15.92 -23.23 4.04
CA GLU A 4 15.27 -22.77 2.80
C GLU A 4 15.59 -21.29 2.50
N LEU A 5 15.63 -20.43 3.52
CA LEU A 5 15.98 -19.02 3.36
C LEU A 5 17.43 -18.87 2.86
N HIS A 6 18.39 -19.58 3.45
CA HIS A 6 19.79 -19.53 3.01
C HIS A 6 19.94 -20.02 1.56
N THR A 7 19.26 -21.11 1.20
CA THR A 7 19.28 -21.64 -0.16
C THR A 7 18.71 -20.62 -1.15
N ALA A 8 17.51 -20.10 -0.90
CA ALA A 8 16.88 -19.12 -1.77
C ALA A 8 17.69 -17.81 -1.88
N PHE A 9 18.32 -17.37 -0.79
CA PHE A 9 19.20 -16.19 -0.78
C PHE A 9 20.42 -16.40 -1.67
N GLY A 10 21.09 -17.56 -1.56
CA GLY A 10 22.25 -17.90 -2.39
C GLY A 10 21.90 -17.95 -3.87
N GLU A 11 20.79 -18.61 -4.22
CA GLU A 11 20.29 -18.68 -5.60
C GLU A 11 19.98 -17.28 -6.18
N LEU A 12 19.29 -16.44 -5.40
CA LEU A 12 18.98 -15.07 -5.82
C LEU A 12 20.26 -14.23 -5.98
N GLN A 13 21.21 -14.35 -5.06
CA GLN A 13 22.49 -13.63 -5.11
C GLN A 13 23.27 -13.97 -6.38
N GLU A 14 23.41 -15.27 -6.71
CA GLU A 14 24.08 -15.70 -7.93
C GLU A 14 23.39 -15.18 -9.19
N ASN A 15 22.06 -15.22 -9.22
CA ASN A 15 21.28 -14.72 -10.35
C ASN A 15 21.44 -13.20 -10.52
N LEU A 16 21.39 -12.44 -9.43
CA LEU A 16 21.59 -10.99 -9.47
C LEU A 16 23.01 -10.61 -9.88
N GLN A 17 24.03 -11.36 -9.44
CA GLN A 17 25.42 -11.14 -9.89
C GLN A 17 25.55 -11.31 -11.41
N LYS A 18 24.91 -12.34 -11.98
CA LYS A 18 24.91 -12.62 -13.43
C LYS A 18 24.20 -11.53 -14.23
N VAL A 19 23.03 -11.08 -13.76
CA VAL A 19 22.18 -10.11 -14.48
C VAL A 19 22.66 -8.67 -14.35
N THR A 20 23.15 -8.28 -13.16
CA THR A 20 23.49 -6.88 -12.86
C THR A 20 24.99 -6.57 -12.94
N ALA A 21 25.84 -7.60 -13.07
CA ALA A 21 27.30 -7.51 -12.94
C ALA A 21 27.81 -6.92 -11.60
N LYS A 22 26.93 -6.72 -10.60
CA LYS A 22 27.32 -6.29 -9.26
C LYS A 22 27.89 -7.48 -8.49
N LYS A 23 29.11 -7.35 -7.95
CA LYS A 23 29.76 -8.38 -7.13
C LYS A 23 28.99 -8.69 -5.83
N TYR A 24 28.37 -7.67 -5.24
CA TYR A 24 27.59 -7.79 -4.01
C TYR A 24 26.23 -7.12 -4.23
N PRO A 25 25.23 -7.83 -4.77
CA PRO A 25 23.90 -7.28 -4.92
C PRO A 25 23.26 -7.07 -3.54
N GLU A 26 22.46 -6.00 -3.42
CA GLU A 26 21.68 -5.72 -2.22
C GLU A 26 20.39 -6.53 -2.30
N ILE A 27 20.13 -7.32 -1.25
CA ILE A 27 18.94 -8.16 -1.15
C ILE A 27 18.18 -7.77 0.11
N LEU A 28 16.93 -7.38 -0.07
CA LEU A 28 16.02 -7.11 1.04
C LEU A 28 15.44 -8.43 1.55
N VAL A 29 15.59 -8.70 2.83
CA VAL A 29 14.95 -9.85 3.51
C VAL A 29 13.78 -9.35 4.35
N GLN A 30 12.61 -9.94 4.14
CA GLN A 30 11.37 -9.58 4.84
C GLN A 30 10.71 -10.81 5.46
N LYS A 31 9.87 -10.57 6.48
CA LYS A 31 8.98 -11.59 7.02
C LYS A 31 8.00 -12.04 5.93
N GLN A 32 7.93 -13.35 5.69
CA GLN A 32 6.91 -13.92 4.81
C GLN A 32 5.54 -13.93 5.52
N LEU A 33 4.54 -13.32 4.91
CA LEU A 33 3.15 -13.38 5.36
C LEU A 33 2.43 -14.49 4.58
N THR A 34 1.89 -15.47 5.29
CA THR A 34 1.30 -16.68 4.67
C THR A 34 -0.23 -16.65 4.61
N ALA A 35 -0.85 -15.59 5.13
CA ALA A 35 -2.30 -15.43 5.17
C ALA A 35 -2.68 -13.96 5.32
N GLY A 36 -3.89 -13.63 4.86
CA GLY A 36 -4.47 -12.29 4.93
C GLY A 36 -5.23 -11.95 3.65
N GLU A 37 -6.00 -10.88 3.70
CA GLU A 37 -6.60 -10.30 2.50
C GLU A 37 -5.59 -9.35 1.85
N GLU A 38 -5.39 -9.50 0.54
CA GLU A 38 -4.59 -8.58 -0.25
C GLU A 38 -5.42 -7.36 -0.64
N LEU A 39 -4.85 -6.19 -0.37
CA LEU A 39 -5.43 -4.87 -0.57
C LEU A 39 -4.46 -4.02 -1.38
N LEU A 40 -4.95 -2.90 -1.91
CA LEU A 40 -4.11 -1.84 -2.46
C LEU A 40 -4.40 -0.53 -1.75
N ILE A 41 -3.35 0.29 -1.61
CA ILE A 41 -3.47 1.68 -1.19
C ILE A 41 -2.62 2.51 -2.15
N GLY A 42 -3.23 3.47 -2.81
CA GLY A 42 -2.54 4.37 -3.73
C GLY A 42 -2.75 5.83 -3.35
N ALA A 43 -1.86 6.70 -3.81
CA ALA A 43 -2.07 8.15 -3.78
C ALA A 43 -1.52 8.77 -5.06
N ASN A 44 -2.29 9.64 -5.70
CA ASN A 44 -1.83 10.39 -6.88
C ASN A 44 -2.07 11.88 -6.69
N ARG A 45 -1.05 12.69 -6.92
CA ARG A 45 -1.10 14.14 -6.79
C ARG A 45 -1.67 14.79 -8.04
N ASP A 46 -2.65 15.65 -7.85
CA ASP A 46 -2.95 16.72 -8.80
C ASP A 46 -2.26 18.00 -8.34
N GLY A 47 -1.56 18.67 -9.26
CA GLY A 47 -0.84 19.91 -8.95
C GLY A 47 0.67 19.80 -8.82
N ASP A 48 1.28 20.87 -8.31
CA ASP A 48 2.72 21.00 -8.10
C ASP A 48 3.15 20.67 -6.66
N SER A 49 4.45 20.80 -6.35
CA SER A 49 5.00 20.52 -5.01
C SER A 49 4.57 21.51 -3.94
N HIS A 50 3.93 22.61 -4.31
CA HIS A 50 3.41 23.61 -3.39
C HIS A 50 1.90 23.46 -3.15
N VAL A 51 1.28 22.36 -3.61
CA VAL A 51 -0.18 22.17 -3.60
C VAL A 51 -0.87 22.33 -2.23
N TYR A 52 -0.14 22.18 -1.12
CA TYR A 52 -0.66 22.38 0.23
C TYR A 52 -0.31 23.75 0.85
N GLU A 53 0.33 24.63 0.09
CA GLU A 53 0.61 26.02 0.46
C GLU A 53 -0.52 26.94 -0.01
N GLN A 54 -0.59 28.18 0.53
CA GLN A 54 -1.69 29.12 0.23
C GLN A 54 -1.87 29.43 -1.27
N ASN A 55 -0.78 29.41 -2.05
CA ASN A 55 -0.78 29.68 -3.49
C ASN A 55 -0.51 28.43 -4.33
N GLY A 56 -0.63 27.24 -3.72
CA GLY A 56 -0.47 25.96 -4.40
C GLY A 56 -1.46 25.78 -5.54
N ARG A 57 -1.05 25.06 -6.57
CA ARG A 57 -1.94 24.69 -7.69
C ARG A 57 -2.36 23.24 -7.57
N GLY A 58 -3.64 22.97 -7.83
CA GLY A 58 -4.23 21.63 -7.80
C GLY A 58 -5.02 21.36 -6.52
N PHE A 59 -5.63 20.18 -6.43
CA PHE A 59 -6.42 19.78 -5.25
C PHE A 59 -5.66 18.84 -4.29
N GLY A 60 -4.39 18.53 -4.58
CA GLY A 60 -3.55 17.67 -3.75
C GLY A 60 -3.65 16.21 -4.14
N HIS A 61 -3.38 15.32 -3.19
CA HIS A 61 -3.40 13.88 -3.44
C HIS A 61 -4.81 13.29 -3.33
N LEU A 62 -5.17 12.54 -4.36
CA LEU A 62 -6.27 11.59 -4.34
C LEU A 62 -5.76 10.26 -3.76
N LEU A 63 -6.23 9.92 -2.56
CA LEU A 63 -6.03 8.62 -1.94
C LEU A 63 -6.98 7.59 -2.57
N VAL A 64 -6.49 6.39 -2.81
CA VAL A 64 -7.22 5.27 -3.39
C VAL A 64 -7.08 4.07 -2.44
N PHE A 65 -8.18 3.40 -2.14
CA PHE A 65 -8.21 2.15 -1.37
C PHE A 65 -9.06 1.12 -2.10
N GLY A 66 -8.61 -0.13 -2.15
CA GLY A 66 -9.40 -1.20 -2.74
C GLY A 66 -8.85 -2.60 -2.51
N LYS A 67 -9.52 -3.57 -3.12
CA LYS A 67 -9.09 -4.99 -3.11
C LYS A 67 -7.87 -5.18 -4.01
N GLY A 68 -6.84 -5.88 -3.50
CA GLY A 68 -5.70 -6.34 -4.28
C GLY A 68 -6.03 -7.60 -5.09
N GLY A 69 -5.26 -7.88 -6.15
CA GLY A 69 -5.42 -9.10 -6.95
C GLY A 69 -5.47 -8.85 -8.46
N ILE A 70 -6.08 -9.79 -9.20
CA ILE A 70 -6.05 -9.84 -10.68
C ILE A 70 -6.69 -8.57 -11.26
N TYR A 71 -5.94 -7.87 -12.12
CA TYR A 71 -6.18 -6.50 -12.61
C TYR A 71 -7.63 -6.13 -13.00
N THR A 72 -8.49 -7.08 -13.41
CA THR A 72 -9.87 -6.81 -13.82
C THR A 72 -10.84 -6.58 -12.65
N GLU A 73 -10.61 -7.19 -11.49
CA GLU A 73 -11.48 -7.05 -10.31
C GLU A 73 -11.17 -5.77 -9.52
N VAL A 74 -9.90 -5.34 -9.57
CA VAL A 74 -9.37 -4.20 -8.81
C VAL A 74 -10.12 -2.91 -9.15
N TYR A 75 -10.24 -2.55 -10.43
CA TYR A 75 -10.94 -1.33 -10.85
C TYR A 75 -12.44 -1.31 -10.49
N GLN A 76 -13.03 -2.46 -10.18
CA GLN A 76 -14.45 -2.58 -9.82
C GLN A 76 -14.69 -2.54 -8.31
N ASP A 77 -13.64 -2.41 -7.50
CA ASP A 77 -13.71 -2.39 -6.04
C ASP A 77 -12.69 -1.43 -5.42
N ILE A 78 -12.80 -0.15 -5.80
CA ILE A 78 -12.03 0.95 -5.20
C ILE A 78 -12.95 2.01 -4.59
N SER A 79 -12.43 2.68 -3.58
CA SER A 79 -12.94 3.93 -3.02
C SER A 79 -11.84 4.98 -3.09
N THR A 80 -12.21 6.27 -3.16
CA THR A 80 -11.26 7.36 -3.27
C THR A 80 -11.64 8.52 -2.38
N ALA A 81 -10.64 9.28 -1.92
CA ALA A 81 -10.85 10.52 -1.17
C ALA A 81 -9.67 11.47 -1.38
N ILE A 82 -9.94 12.77 -1.41
CA ILE A 82 -8.88 13.79 -1.45
C ILE A 82 -8.36 13.98 -0.03
N VAL A 83 -7.04 13.97 0.15
CA VAL A 83 -6.41 14.22 1.46
C VAL A 83 -6.34 15.72 1.77
N PRO A 84 -6.42 16.14 3.05
CA PRO A 84 -6.43 15.31 4.25
C PRO A 84 -7.79 14.63 4.50
N ILE A 85 -7.75 13.39 4.98
CA ILE A 85 -8.94 12.62 5.39
C ILE A 85 -9.02 12.48 6.90
N THR A 86 -10.24 12.38 7.45
CA THR A 86 -10.45 12.01 8.85
C THR A 86 -10.53 10.49 9.03
N ARG A 87 -10.58 10.02 10.28
CA ARG A 87 -10.83 8.60 10.57
C ARG A 87 -12.19 8.16 10.01
N GLU A 88 -13.21 9.01 10.13
CA GLU A 88 -14.56 8.73 9.64
C GLU A 88 -14.58 8.59 8.12
N ILE A 89 -13.83 9.42 7.39
CA ILE A 89 -13.68 9.29 5.93
C ILE A 89 -12.96 7.98 5.59
N ALA A 90 -11.89 7.61 6.30
CA ALA A 90 -11.22 6.32 6.09
C ALA A 90 -12.15 5.13 6.34
N GLU A 91 -12.98 5.19 7.39
CA GLU A 91 -14.01 4.17 7.67
C GLU A 91 -15.04 4.09 6.54
N GLN A 92 -15.49 5.23 6.03
CA GLN A 92 -16.41 5.32 4.92
C GLN A 92 -15.82 4.68 3.66
N MET A 93 -14.59 5.07 3.27
CA MET A 93 -13.86 4.49 2.15
C MET A 93 -13.81 2.96 2.23
N ILE A 94 -13.45 2.41 3.40
CA ILE A 94 -13.43 0.97 3.60
C ILE A 94 -14.82 0.37 3.41
N SER A 95 -15.86 0.98 4.00
CA SER A 95 -17.23 0.45 3.95
C SER A 95 -17.89 0.50 2.57
N GLU A 96 -17.47 1.44 1.72
CA GLU A 96 -17.95 1.58 0.34
C GLU A 96 -17.39 0.51 -0.58
N SER A 97 -16.21 -0.04 -0.26
CA SER A 97 -15.62 -1.16 -0.97
C SER A 97 -16.36 -2.50 -0.67
N LYS A 98 -16.45 -3.38 -1.67
CA LYS A 98 -16.94 -4.76 -1.51
C LYS A 98 -16.03 -5.54 -0.56
N VAL A 99 -14.72 -5.32 -0.62
CA VAL A 99 -13.76 -5.92 0.35
C VAL A 99 -14.01 -5.46 1.78
N GLY A 100 -14.61 -4.29 1.99
CA GLY A 100 -15.07 -3.81 3.31
C GLY A 100 -15.98 -4.80 4.03
N LYS A 101 -16.82 -5.54 3.30
CA LYS A 101 -17.67 -6.62 3.87
C LYS A 101 -16.86 -7.82 4.34
N ILE A 102 -15.75 -8.12 3.68
CA ILE A 102 -14.82 -9.19 4.08
C ILE A 102 -14.06 -8.74 5.34
N ILE A 103 -13.58 -7.50 5.35
CA ILE A 103 -12.87 -6.89 6.48
C ILE A 103 -13.72 -6.86 7.75
N ALA A 104 -15.02 -6.54 7.62
CA ALA A 104 -15.97 -6.57 8.73
C ALA A 104 -16.26 -7.99 9.27
N GLY A 105 -15.79 -9.03 8.60
CA GLY A 105 -16.07 -10.43 8.89
C GLY A 105 -17.29 -10.93 8.13
N SER A 106 -17.25 -12.20 7.73
CA SER A 106 -18.37 -12.90 7.09
C SER A 106 -18.41 -14.36 7.54
N ARG A 107 -19.59 -15.00 7.44
CA ARG A 107 -19.92 -16.38 7.88
C ARG A 107 -18.72 -17.26 8.27
N GLY A 108 -18.43 -17.33 9.57
CA GLY A 108 -17.42 -18.22 10.15
C GLY A 108 -15.98 -17.71 10.15
N LYS A 109 -15.72 -16.51 9.65
CA LYS A 109 -14.41 -15.83 9.73
C LYS A 109 -14.45 -14.66 10.71
N SER A 110 -13.39 -14.50 11.49
CA SER A 110 -13.20 -13.34 12.35
C SER A 110 -13.07 -12.06 11.51
N PRO A 111 -13.46 -10.89 12.05
CA PRO A 111 -13.16 -9.62 11.42
C PRO A 111 -11.63 -9.40 11.34
N LEU A 112 -11.20 -8.68 10.31
CA LEU A 112 -9.80 -8.29 10.15
C LEU A 112 -9.50 -7.03 10.96
N ALA A 113 -8.21 -6.69 11.10
CA ALA A 113 -7.74 -5.55 11.86
C ALA A 113 -8.04 -4.20 11.18
N LYS A 114 -9.33 -3.86 11.01
CA LYS A 114 -9.81 -2.65 10.34
C LYS A 114 -9.15 -1.37 10.88
N ASP A 115 -8.96 -1.28 12.19
CA ASP A 115 -8.32 -0.12 12.80
C ASP A 115 -6.87 0.06 12.36
N LYS A 116 -6.14 -1.06 12.14
CA LYS A 116 -4.77 -1.02 11.59
C LYS A 116 -4.75 -0.57 10.14
N LEU A 117 -5.76 -0.96 9.35
CA LEU A 117 -5.92 -0.45 7.99
C LEU A 117 -6.18 1.05 7.97
N ILE A 118 -7.07 1.54 8.85
CA ILE A 118 -7.33 2.98 8.99
C ILE A 118 -6.06 3.71 9.39
N ASP A 119 -5.32 3.23 10.39
CA ASP A 119 -4.06 3.82 10.82
C ASP A 119 -3.05 3.91 9.65
N THR A 120 -3.00 2.89 8.78
CA THR A 120 -2.18 2.88 7.56
C THR A 120 -2.65 3.92 6.55
N LEU A 121 -3.95 4.04 6.25
CA LEU A 121 -4.49 5.08 5.36
C LEU A 121 -4.16 6.49 5.89
N LEU A 122 -4.32 6.69 7.21
CA LEU A 122 -3.97 7.94 7.88
C LEU A 122 -2.45 8.20 7.83
N ALA A 123 -1.61 7.16 7.87
CA ALA A 123 -0.16 7.29 7.71
C ALA A 123 0.25 7.65 6.28
N VAL A 124 -0.39 7.05 5.27
CA VAL A 124 -0.15 7.36 3.86
C VAL A 124 -0.50 8.81 3.56
N GLN A 125 -1.65 9.32 4.02
CA GLN A 125 -1.94 10.75 3.82
C GLN A 125 -0.88 11.65 4.48
N ARG A 126 -0.40 11.31 5.69
CA ARG A 126 0.62 12.11 6.37
C ARG A 126 1.91 12.12 5.57
N LEU A 127 2.30 10.98 5.00
CA LEU A 127 3.48 10.88 4.14
C LEU A 127 3.36 11.80 2.92
N VAL A 128 2.28 11.68 2.14
CA VAL A 128 2.15 12.43 0.88
C VAL A 128 1.86 13.92 1.09
N THR A 129 1.23 14.30 2.20
CA THR A 129 1.06 15.72 2.57
C THR A 129 2.33 16.34 3.14
N SER A 130 3.16 15.57 3.85
CA SER A 130 4.46 16.05 4.37
C SER A 130 5.54 16.10 3.29
N TYR A 131 5.41 15.29 2.24
CA TYR A 131 6.31 15.24 1.10
C TYR A 131 5.55 15.40 -0.20
N PRO A 132 5.09 16.62 -0.51
CA PRO A 132 4.27 16.84 -1.69
C PRO A 132 5.01 16.47 -2.98
N GLN A 133 6.34 16.39 -3.00
CA GLN A 133 7.12 15.91 -4.15
C GLN A 133 6.77 14.47 -4.59
N ILE A 134 6.12 13.67 -3.74
CA ILE A 134 5.56 12.39 -4.15
C ILE A 134 4.44 12.69 -5.15
N ILE A 135 4.59 12.28 -6.40
CA ILE A 135 3.55 12.42 -7.43
C ILE A 135 2.60 11.22 -7.35
N SER A 136 3.17 10.03 -7.18
CA SER A 136 2.43 8.79 -7.13
C SER A 136 3.03 7.87 -6.08
N LEU A 137 2.16 7.21 -5.33
CA LEU A 137 2.47 6.17 -4.36
C LEU A 137 1.54 5.00 -4.66
N ASP A 138 2.12 3.80 -4.75
CA ASP A 138 1.41 2.55 -4.97
C ASP A 138 1.90 1.51 -3.96
N LEU A 139 1.02 1.11 -3.05
CA LEU A 139 1.24 0.04 -2.08
C LEU A 139 0.44 -1.17 -2.53
N ASN A 140 1.12 -2.13 -3.15
CA ASN A 140 0.47 -3.29 -3.74
C ASN A 140 1.42 -4.52 -3.78
N PRO A 141 1.21 -5.56 -2.95
CA PRO A 141 0.07 -5.72 -2.04
C PRO A 141 0.28 -5.05 -0.67
N VAL A 142 -0.84 -4.64 -0.07
CA VAL A 142 -1.00 -4.45 1.37
C VAL A 142 -1.72 -5.66 1.92
N ILE A 143 -1.12 -6.39 2.86
CA ILE A 143 -1.73 -7.58 3.46
C ILE A 143 -2.39 -7.21 4.78
N LEU A 144 -3.69 -7.49 4.88
CA LEU A 144 -4.46 -7.30 6.10
C LEU A 144 -4.82 -8.64 6.75
N THR A 145 -4.47 -8.78 8.02
CA THR A 145 -4.79 -9.96 8.84
C THR A 145 -5.74 -9.58 9.99
N GLU A 146 -6.10 -10.54 10.82
CA GLU A 146 -6.84 -10.28 12.07
C GLU A 146 -6.06 -9.41 13.07
N LYS A 147 -4.74 -9.22 12.89
CA LYS A 147 -3.87 -8.57 13.88
C LYS A 147 -3.10 -7.35 13.34
N GLU A 148 -2.71 -7.38 12.09
CA GLU A 148 -1.81 -6.39 11.48
C GLU A 148 -2.20 -6.04 10.05
N CYS A 149 -1.80 -4.83 9.63
CA CYS A 149 -1.86 -4.34 8.26
C CYS A 149 -0.43 -4.06 7.82
N VAL A 150 0.06 -4.78 6.80
CA VAL A 150 1.47 -4.75 6.39
C VAL A 150 1.58 -4.39 4.92
N VAL A 151 2.35 -3.35 4.63
CA VAL A 151 2.74 -2.99 3.27
C VAL A 151 3.88 -3.91 2.84
N VAL A 152 3.65 -4.75 1.82
CA VAL A 152 4.64 -5.73 1.35
C VAL A 152 5.55 -5.13 0.30
N ASP A 153 4.96 -4.39 -0.63
CA ASP A 153 5.67 -3.70 -1.70
C ASP A 153 5.24 -2.23 -1.78
N ILE A 154 6.17 -1.39 -2.21
CA ILE A 154 5.96 0.06 -2.34
C ILE A 154 6.69 0.58 -3.58
N LYS A 155 5.95 1.34 -4.38
CA LYS A 155 6.48 2.10 -5.49
C LYS A 155 6.15 3.57 -5.33
N LEU A 156 7.13 4.43 -5.52
CA LEU A 156 7.00 5.88 -5.46
C LEU A 156 7.49 6.50 -6.76
N LEU A 157 6.77 7.52 -7.23
CA LEU A 157 7.23 8.44 -8.27
C LEU A 157 7.38 9.82 -7.63
N LEU A 158 8.54 10.44 -7.79
CA LEU A 158 8.82 11.78 -7.30
C LEU A 158 8.84 12.79 -8.46
N ALA A 159 8.45 14.03 -8.18
CA ALA A 159 8.73 15.16 -9.05
C ALA A 159 10.26 15.35 -9.13
N GLN A 160 10.75 15.62 -10.34
CA GLN A 160 12.14 16.01 -10.58
C GLN A 160 12.36 17.48 -10.22
#